data_AF-A0A958IDV0-F1
#
_entry.id   AF-A0A958IDV0-F1
#
_cell.length_a   1.000
_cell.length_b   1.000
_cell.length_c   1.000
_cell.angle_alpha   90.00
_cell.angle_beta   90.00
_cell.angle_gamma   90.00
#
_symmetry.space_group_name_H-M   'P 1'
#
loop_
_entity.id
_entity.type
_entity.pdbx_description
1 polymer ?
#
loop_
_entity_poly.entity_id
_entity_poly.type
_entity_poly.pdbx_seq_one_letter_code
_entity_poly.pdbx_strand_id
1 'polypeptide(L)'
;MKNFFLLCLAALLVPILAISQDFGRRSLINDDWSFHLGDVKYGGREYLDSGDWEKVDLPHDWSVRHHASPELASCTGYLPGGIGWYRKELDLPAAEKGQKVYIYFEGVYNKSEVFINGKWLGKR
;
A
#
# COMPACT_ATOMS: atom_id res chain seq x y z
N MET A 1 6.11 48.27 -28.77
CA MET A 1 6.79 48.17 -27.46
C MET A 1 5.98 47.42 -26.40
N LYS A 2 4.68 47.71 -26.22
CA LYS A 2 3.81 46.96 -25.28
C LYS A 2 3.76 45.44 -25.55
N ASN A 3 3.67 45.03 -26.81
CA ASN A 3 3.56 43.61 -27.17
C ASN A 3 4.87 42.82 -26.94
N PHE A 4 6.03 43.50 -27.00
CA PHE A 4 7.33 42.89 -26.73
C PHE A 4 7.53 42.61 -25.24
N PHE A 5 7.01 43.50 -24.37
CA PHE A 5 7.04 43.34 -22.92
C PHE A 5 6.12 42.19 -22.45
N LEU A 6 4.95 42.04 -23.08
CA LEU A 6 4.02 40.93 -22.84
C LEU A 6 4.59 39.56 -23.25
N LEU A 7 5.36 39.50 -24.34
CA LEU A 7 6.04 38.28 -24.79
C LEU A 7 7.16 37.83 -23.82
N CYS A 8 7.92 38.77 -23.25
CA CYS A 8 8.94 38.46 -22.24
C CYS A 8 8.32 37.99 -20.90
N LEU A 9 7.15 38.52 -20.50
CA LEU A 9 6.46 38.11 -19.28
C LEU A 9 5.88 36.69 -19.40
N ALA A 10 5.39 36.30 -20.58
CA ALA A 10 4.92 34.94 -20.85
C ALA A 10 6.07 33.92 -20.83
N ALA A 11 7.25 34.27 -21.34
CA ALA A 11 8.43 33.41 -21.33
C ALA A 11 8.98 33.11 -19.91
N LEU A 12 8.73 34.01 -18.94
CA LEU A 12 9.13 33.83 -17.54
C LEU A 12 8.15 32.99 -16.71
N LEU A 13 6.93 32.73 -17.20
CA LEU A 13 5.91 31.92 -16.51
C LEU A 13 5.94 30.43 -16.89
N VAL A 14 6.53 30.08 -18.03
CA VAL A 14 6.66 28.69 -18.50
C VAL A 14 7.55 27.79 -17.63
N PRO A 15 8.65 28.24 -17.00
CA PRO A 15 9.49 27.34 -16.20
C PRO A 15 8.84 26.89 -14.88
N ILE A 16 7.78 27.57 -14.41
CA ILE A 16 7.14 27.26 -13.12
C ILE A 16 6.26 26.00 -13.23
N LEU A 17 5.73 25.69 -14.42
CA LEU A 17 4.87 24.52 -14.64
C LEU A 17 5.64 23.19 -14.75
N ALA A 18 6.96 23.24 -14.93
CA ALA A 18 7.80 22.05 -15.10
C ALA A 18 8.38 21.51 -13.79
N ILE A 19 8.16 22.19 -12.67
CA ILE A 19 8.60 21.73 -11.33
C ILE A 19 7.39 21.16 -10.58
N SER A 20 6.67 20.24 -11.21
CA SER A 20 5.81 19.33 -10.44
C SER A 20 6.73 18.35 -9.72
N GLN A 21 6.67 18.31 -8.38
CA GLN A 21 7.33 17.30 -7.58
C GLN A 21 6.58 15.98 -7.78
N ASP A 22 6.96 15.21 -8.80
CA ASP A 22 6.44 13.86 -8.98
C ASP A 22 7.15 12.90 -8.03
N PHE A 23 6.41 11.94 -7.46
CA PHE A 23 6.93 10.97 -6.50
C PHE A 23 7.54 9.75 -7.21
N GLY A 24 8.26 10.01 -8.30
CA GLY A 24 8.79 9.00 -9.20
C GLY A 24 7.70 8.18 -9.91
N ARG A 25 8.10 7.03 -10.46
CA ARG A 25 7.19 6.14 -11.20
C ARG A 25 6.33 5.32 -10.23
N ARG A 26 5.01 5.56 -10.22
CA ARG A 26 4.04 4.74 -9.48
C ARG A 26 3.65 3.50 -10.30
N SER A 27 3.60 2.35 -9.64
CA SER A 27 2.90 1.15 -10.12
C SER A 27 1.91 0.71 -9.07
N LEU A 28 0.73 0.24 -9.49
CA LEU A 28 -0.16 -0.49 -8.60
C LEU A 28 0.44 -1.87 -8.36
N ILE A 29 0.31 -2.33 -7.12
CA ILE A 29 0.68 -3.69 -6.69
C ILE A 29 -0.52 -4.34 -6.01
N ASN A 30 -1.74 -4.01 -6.44
CA ASN A 30 -2.96 -4.37 -5.73
C ASN A 30 -3.38 -5.82 -5.94
N ASP A 31 -3.00 -6.41 -7.07
CA ASP A 31 -3.47 -7.73 -7.46
C ASP A 31 -2.67 -8.83 -6.75
N ASP A 32 -3.20 -10.04 -6.66
CA ASP A 32 -2.50 -11.27 -6.26
C ASP A 32 -1.75 -11.20 -4.92
N TRP A 33 -2.40 -10.64 -3.88
CA TRP A 33 -1.92 -10.76 -2.51
C TRP A 33 -2.33 -12.10 -1.92
N SER A 34 -1.53 -12.61 -0.99
CA SER A 34 -1.87 -13.78 -0.19
C SER A 34 -2.38 -13.30 1.17
N PHE A 35 -3.57 -13.74 1.57
CA PHE A 35 -4.25 -13.34 2.80
C PHE A 35 -4.53 -14.54 3.71
N HIS A 36 -4.27 -14.36 5.00
CA HIS A 36 -4.61 -15.33 6.04
C HIS A 36 -5.30 -14.63 7.20
N LEU A 37 -6.51 -15.11 7.54
CA LEU A 37 -7.23 -14.67 8.72
C LEU A 37 -6.83 -15.54 9.92
N GLY A 38 -6.22 -14.93 10.92
CA GLY A 38 -5.62 -15.61 12.07
C GLY A 38 -4.22 -15.07 12.33
N ASP A 39 -3.73 -15.24 13.56
CA ASP A 39 -2.35 -14.90 13.85
C ASP A 39 -1.39 -16.01 13.38
N VAL A 40 -0.25 -15.59 12.80
CA VAL A 40 0.76 -16.49 12.25
C VAL A 40 2.02 -16.34 13.05
N LYS A 41 2.41 -17.41 13.73
CA LYS A 41 3.65 -17.43 14.52
C LYS A 41 4.84 -17.13 13.62
N TYR A 42 5.55 -16.04 13.93
CA TYR A 42 6.66 -15.53 13.11
C TYR A 42 6.25 -15.22 11.65
N GLY A 43 5.05 -14.64 11.45
CA GLY A 43 4.51 -14.32 10.12
C GLY A 43 5.37 -13.35 9.30
N GLY A 44 6.18 -12.52 9.95
CA GLY A 44 7.09 -11.57 9.30
C GLY A 44 8.36 -12.19 8.70
N ARG A 45 8.59 -13.50 8.81
CA ARG A 45 9.80 -14.17 8.29
C ARG A 45 9.90 -14.07 6.77
N GLU A 46 11.13 -13.94 6.28
CA GLU A 46 11.43 -13.88 4.84
C GLU A 46 10.97 -15.15 4.12
N TYR A 47 11.28 -16.32 4.65
CA TYR A 47 10.87 -17.61 4.09
C TYR A 47 9.72 -18.17 4.92
N LEU A 48 8.50 -17.73 4.58
CA LEU A 48 7.25 -18.30 5.09
C LEU A 48 6.46 -18.81 3.89
N ASP A 49 6.06 -20.08 3.93
CA ASP A 49 5.15 -20.61 2.93
C ASP A 49 3.76 -20.00 3.13
N SER A 50 3.22 -19.46 2.04
CA SER A 50 1.89 -18.84 1.97
C SER A 50 1.10 -19.37 0.76
N GLY A 51 1.51 -20.53 0.21
CA GLY A 51 0.86 -21.14 -0.95
C GLY A 51 -0.58 -21.58 -0.70
N ASP A 52 -0.95 -21.81 0.56
CA ASP A 52 -2.30 -22.18 1.01
C ASP A 52 -3.15 -20.97 1.43
N TRP A 53 -2.59 -19.76 1.43
CA TRP A 53 -3.31 -18.56 1.79
C TRP A 53 -4.26 -18.13 0.67
N GLU A 54 -5.33 -17.43 1.03
CA GLU A 54 -6.32 -16.95 0.08
C GLU A 54 -5.69 -15.91 -0.86
N LYS A 55 -5.94 -16.03 -2.17
CA LYS A 55 -5.56 -14.98 -3.13
C LYS A 55 -6.62 -13.88 -3.16
N VAL A 56 -6.18 -12.64 -2.94
CA VAL A 56 -7.04 -11.46 -2.90
C VAL A 56 -6.42 -10.29 -3.66
N ASP A 57 -7.27 -9.44 -4.23
CA ASP A 57 -6.88 -8.15 -4.81
C ASP A 57 -7.26 -7.02 -3.85
N LEU A 58 -6.45 -5.96 -3.81
CA LEU A 58 -6.68 -4.77 -3.00
C LEU A 58 -7.49 -3.70 -3.77
N PRO A 59 -8.34 -2.93 -3.09
CA PRO A 59 -8.58 -2.90 -1.65
C PRO A 59 -9.38 -4.12 -1.16
N HIS A 60 -9.03 -4.62 0.03
CA HIS A 60 -9.66 -5.80 0.63
C HIS A 60 -10.14 -5.52 2.05
N ASP A 61 -11.39 -5.91 2.33
CA ASP A 61 -11.97 -5.94 3.67
C ASP A 61 -12.45 -7.38 3.95
N TRP A 62 -11.81 -8.06 4.90
CA TRP A 62 -12.17 -9.43 5.23
C TRP A 62 -13.41 -9.49 6.13
N SER A 63 -13.68 -8.44 6.92
CA SER A 63 -14.73 -8.47 7.96
C SER A 63 -16.12 -8.62 7.35
N VAL A 64 -16.35 -7.98 6.19
CA VAL A 64 -17.63 -8.00 5.46
C VAL A 64 -17.99 -9.36 4.87
N ARG A 65 -17.05 -10.32 4.84
CA ARG A 65 -17.31 -11.69 4.39
C ARG A 65 -17.88 -12.60 5.48
N HIS A 66 -17.89 -12.13 6.73
CA HIS A 66 -18.41 -12.88 7.86
C HIS A 66 -19.87 -12.55 8.16
N HIS A 67 -20.54 -13.45 8.88
CA HIS A 67 -21.89 -13.20 9.37
C HIS A 67 -21.86 -12.31 10.61
N ALA A 68 -22.82 -11.39 10.67
CA ALA A 68 -23.09 -10.62 11.87
C ALA A 68 -23.56 -11.54 13.02
N SER A 69 -23.12 -11.24 14.23
CA SER A 69 -23.55 -11.96 15.44
C SER A 69 -23.98 -10.98 16.54
N PRO A 70 -25.11 -11.22 17.24
CA PRO A 70 -25.56 -10.36 18.33
C PRO A 70 -24.60 -10.33 19.53
N GLU A 71 -23.64 -11.26 19.60
CA GLU A 71 -22.59 -11.31 20.62
C GLU A 71 -21.47 -10.28 20.35
N LEU A 72 -21.42 -9.71 19.15
CA LEU A 72 -20.41 -8.74 18.74
C LEU A 72 -20.90 -7.30 18.95
N ALA A 73 -19.97 -6.34 18.85
CA ALA A 73 -20.28 -4.95 19.14
C ALA A 73 -21.19 -4.31 18.08
N SER A 74 -22.25 -3.65 18.54
CA SER A 74 -23.20 -2.96 17.66
C SER A 74 -22.58 -1.81 16.88
N CYS A 75 -21.63 -1.09 17.49
CA CYS A 75 -20.95 0.06 16.88
C CYS A 75 -20.02 -0.31 15.71
N THR A 76 -19.73 -1.60 15.50
CA THR A 76 -18.95 -2.11 14.36
C THR A 76 -19.82 -2.96 13.41
N GLY A 77 -21.14 -2.80 13.47
CA GLY A 77 -22.07 -3.53 12.61
C GLY A 77 -22.20 -5.01 12.96
N TYR A 78 -21.87 -5.40 14.20
CA TYR A 78 -21.91 -6.80 14.66
C TYR A 78 -21.00 -7.75 13.87
N LEU A 79 -20.02 -7.21 13.12
CA LEU A 79 -19.05 -8.00 12.36
C LEU A 79 -17.77 -8.25 13.17
N PRO A 80 -17.13 -9.41 12.98
CA PRO A 80 -15.89 -9.73 13.67
C PRO A 80 -14.71 -8.94 13.08
N GLY A 81 -13.73 -8.64 13.95
CA GLY A 81 -12.40 -8.19 13.55
C GLY A 81 -11.39 -9.34 13.62
N GLY A 82 -10.18 -9.05 14.09
CA GLY A 82 -9.16 -10.06 14.36
C GLY A 82 -7.77 -9.64 13.89
N ILE A 83 -6.87 -10.62 13.80
CA ILE A 83 -5.53 -10.47 13.22
C ILE A 83 -5.59 -11.05 11.81
N GLY A 84 -5.16 -10.28 10.83
CA GLY A 84 -5.03 -10.70 9.44
C GLY A 84 -3.61 -10.46 8.93
N TRP A 85 -3.08 -11.42 8.18
CA TRP A 85 -1.78 -11.32 7.53
C TRP A 85 -1.96 -11.16 6.02
N TYR A 86 -1.19 -10.24 5.45
CA TYR A 86 -1.10 -10.01 4.01
C TYR A 86 0.35 -10.21 3.57
N ARG A 87 0.54 -10.91 2.44
CA ARG A 87 1.86 -11.20 1.91
C ARG A 87 1.90 -11.02 0.39
N LYS A 88 2.90 -10.29 -0.08
CA LYS A 88 3.17 -10.04 -1.50
C LYS A 88 4.63 -10.29 -1.80
N GLU A 89 4.88 -11.05 -2.85
CA GLU A 89 6.20 -11.18 -3.46
C GLU A 89 6.30 -10.17 -4.60
N LEU A 90 7.40 -9.43 -4.65
CA LEU A 90 7.64 -8.37 -5.63
C LEU A 90 9.01 -8.56 -6.25
N ASP A 91 9.04 -8.77 -7.56
CA ASP A 91 10.27 -8.75 -8.34
C ASP A 91 10.63 -7.31 -8.70
N LEU A 92 11.76 -6.83 -8.18
CA LEU A 92 12.26 -5.51 -8.52
C LEU A 92 13.11 -5.61 -9.81
N PRO A 93 12.77 -4.84 -10.87
CA PRO A 93 13.57 -4.81 -12.09
C PRO A 93 15.01 -4.39 -11.82
N ALA A 94 15.98 -4.95 -12.55
CA ALA A 94 17.39 -4.59 -12.42
C ALA A 94 17.66 -3.09 -12.62
N ALA A 95 16.82 -2.40 -13.38
CA ALA A 95 16.87 -0.95 -13.60
C ALA A 95 16.70 -0.13 -12.30
N GLU A 96 16.03 -0.68 -11.29
CA GLU A 96 15.80 -0.01 -9.99
C GLU A 96 17.00 -0.16 -9.04
N LYS A 97 18.07 -0.86 -9.45
CA LYS A 97 19.26 -1.06 -8.60
C LYS A 97 19.89 0.29 -8.25
N GLY A 98 20.03 0.55 -6.94
CA GLY A 98 20.58 1.79 -6.40
C GLY A 98 19.58 2.95 -6.32
N GLN A 99 18.34 2.75 -6.75
CA GLN A 99 17.25 3.72 -6.60
C GLN A 99 16.57 3.58 -5.23
N LYS A 100 15.88 4.65 -4.81
CA LYS A 100 14.99 4.60 -3.65
C LYS A 100 13.64 4.05 -4.09
N VAL A 101 13.21 2.96 -3.46
CA VAL A 101 11.91 2.33 -3.71
C VAL A 101 11.02 2.55 -2.50
N TYR A 102 9.75 2.84 -2.74
CA TYR A 102 8.76 3.11 -1.72
C TYR A 102 7.58 2.17 -1.90
N ILE A 103 7.09 1.60 -0.80
CA ILE A 103 5.77 0.96 -0.74
C ILE A 103 4.83 1.96 -0.08
N TYR A 104 3.74 2.29 -0.75
CA TYR A 104 2.78 3.28 -0.29
C TYR A 104 1.44 2.62 0.01
N PHE A 105 0.92 2.87 1.22
CA PHE A 105 -0.41 2.45 1.65
C PHE A 105 -1.27 3.71 1.83
N GLU A 106 -2.39 3.78 1.11
CA GLU A 106 -3.36 4.87 1.28
C GLU A 106 -4.05 4.79 2.65
N GLY A 107 -4.32 3.56 3.13
CA GLY A 107 -4.80 3.31 4.47
C GLY A 107 -4.82 1.81 4.79
N VAL A 108 -4.54 1.48 6.05
CA VAL A 108 -4.67 0.13 6.60
C VAL A 108 -5.38 0.24 7.94
N TYR A 109 -6.55 -0.36 8.06
CA TYR A 109 -7.27 -0.42 9.32
C TYR A 109 -7.01 -1.78 9.98
N ASN A 110 -6.34 -1.86 11.12
CA ASN A 110 -5.56 -0.85 11.85
C ASN A 110 -4.44 -1.58 12.63
N LYS A 111 -3.67 -0.89 13.48
CA LYS A 111 -2.63 -1.51 14.31
C LYS A 111 -1.64 -2.35 13.49
N SER A 112 -1.42 -1.94 12.24
CA SER A 112 -0.70 -2.69 11.23
C SER A 112 0.77 -2.72 11.52
N GLU A 113 1.43 -3.85 11.28
CA GLU A 113 2.87 -4.02 11.34
C GLU A 113 3.41 -4.41 9.97
N VAL A 114 4.54 -3.84 9.56
CA VAL A 114 5.12 -4.08 8.23
C VAL A 114 6.48 -4.73 8.35
N PHE A 115 6.69 -5.76 7.55
CA PHE A 115 7.96 -6.47 7.41
C PHE A 115 8.35 -6.53 5.93
N ILE A 116 9.64 -6.38 5.63
CA ILE A 116 10.21 -6.62 4.30
C ILE A 116 11.39 -7.56 4.44
N ASN A 117 11.37 -8.68 3.71
CA ASN A 117 12.43 -9.70 3.71
C ASN A 117 12.87 -10.07 5.14
N GLY A 118 11.91 -10.43 6.01
CA GLY A 118 12.20 -10.82 7.39
C GLY A 118 12.41 -9.68 8.37
N LYS A 119 12.60 -8.43 7.91
CA LYS A 119 12.95 -7.29 8.76
C LYS A 119 11.71 -6.47 9.10
N TRP A 120 11.49 -6.27 10.40
CA TRP A 120 10.43 -5.39 10.89
C TRP A 120 10.76 -3.92 10.58
N LEU A 121 9.79 -3.20 10.03
CA LEU A 121 9.95 -1.79 9.64
C LEU A 121 9.21 -0.83 10.58
N GLY A 122 8.12 -1.27 11.20
CA GLY A 122 7.34 -0.41 12.08
C GLY A 122 5.89 -0.86 12.26
N LYS A 123 5.18 -0.05 13.06
CA LYS A 123 3.76 -0.20 13.39
C LYS A 123 3.01 1.12 13.22
N ARG A 124 1.72 1.07 12.88
CA ARG A 124 0.79 2.21 12.83
C ARG A 124 -0.53 1.89 13.50
#